data_AF-A0A6C1S563-F1
#
_entry.id   AF-A0A6C1S563-F1
#
_cell.length_a   1.000
_cell.length_b   1.000
_cell.length_c   1.000
_cell.angle_alpha   90.00
_cell.angle_beta   90.00
_cell.angle_gamma   90.00
#
_symmetry.space_group_name_H-M   'P 1'
#
loop_
_entity.id
_entity.type
_entity.pdbx_description
1 polymer ?
#
loop_
_entity_poly.entity_id
_entity_poly.type
_entity_poly.pdbx_seq_one_letter_code
_entity_poly.pdbx_strand_id
1 'polypeptide(L)'
;MKKAIKINLGGVIFHIDEDAYERLSSYLKSVELYFSKKDGGNEIVDDIEARMAELFQAKVSEKKKEAITLEDVEEVTSIMGDPSEFVEEAEEIAGESEGGAKKARRTTRTSKRLYRDPDNSVLGGVCGGLGAYFGIDPVILRILFVILFILGRGVWGIVYIVLWIAIPKAISIAQKLEMRGEKVTISNIEKGVKQEYEDVKANWKNIEKSEGYKRTRSSVEEIFQVIGRIFLVVARIVLILVGVALVFAGFVVLMSFLGVFFFQSTIFSIGWFSGSFFPLSQFLSAFVEPVNLTVFLVALFFAVIIPLVSIIYGGIKLVFNLKAKDGGLGVVALVIWVASISVMLSLGFIESRKYAFGGVYQENVVLT
;
A
#
# COMPACT_ATOMS: atom_id res chain seq x y z
N MET A 1 -18.98 35.86 36.17
CA MET A 1 -18.08 35.25 35.17
C MET A 1 -18.92 34.28 34.35
N LYS A 2 -18.90 34.39 33.02
CA LYS A 2 -19.59 33.43 32.15
C LYS A 2 -18.79 32.13 32.12
N LYS A 3 -19.47 31.00 31.89
CA LYS A 3 -18.85 29.69 31.82
C LYS A 3 -18.17 29.56 30.45
N ALA A 4 -16.87 29.26 30.45
CA ALA A 4 -16.08 29.08 29.24
C ALA A 4 -16.03 27.59 28.83
N ILE A 5 -16.28 27.31 27.56
CA ILE A 5 -16.25 25.99 26.94
C ILE A 5 -15.01 25.91 26.03
N LYS A 6 -14.35 24.75 26.01
CA LYS A 6 -13.22 24.48 25.11
C LYS A 6 -13.74 23.83 23.82
N ILE A 7 -13.45 24.42 22.67
CA ILE A 7 -13.85 23.91 21.35
C ILE A 7 -12.65 23.77 20.41
N ASN A 8 -12.80 22.93 19.38
CA ASN A 8 -11.89 22.86 18.25
C ASN A 8 -12.62 23.38 17.00
N LEU A 9 -12.03 24.34 16.30
CA LEU A 9 -12.56 24.92 15.08
C LEU A 9 -11.42 25.01 14.06
N GLY A 10 -11.56 24.37 12.90
CA GLY A 10 -10.51 24.36 11.87
C GLY A 10 -9.14 23.84 12.36
N GLY A 11 -9.13 22.94 13.35
CA GLY A 11 -7.91 22.42 13.97
C GLY A 11 -7.28 23.30 15.05
N VAL A 12 -7.88 24.45 15.39
CA VAL A 12 -7.41 25.37 16.43
C VAL A 12 -8.32 25.29 17.65
N ILE A 13 -7.71 25.28 18.84
CA ILE A 13 -8.42 25.20 20.12
C ILE A 13 -8.75 26.59 20.62
N PHE A 14 -10.02 26.83 20.94
CA PHE A 14 -10.51 28.09 21.52
C PHE A 14 -11.24 27.88 22.84
N HIS A 15 -11.23 28.91 23.67
CA HIS A 15 -12.14 29.07 24.81
C HIS A 15 -13.25 30.03 24.41
N ILE A 16 -14.51 29.64 24.59
CA ILE A 16 -15.69 30.39 24.15
C ILE A 16 -16.72 30.47 25.28
N ASP A 17 -17.38 31.61 25.44
CA ASP A 17 -18.49 31.74 26.39
C ASP A 17 -19.67 30.81 26.00
N GLU A 18 -20.44 30.32 26.99
CA GLU A 18 -21.55 29.38 26.76
C GLU A 18 -22.61 29.92 25.78
N ASP A 19 -22.97 31.21 25.85
CA ASP A 19 -23.92 31.86 24.94
C ASP A 19 -23.34 32.03 23.52
N ALA A 20 -22.06 32.37 23.42
CA ALA A 20 -21.33 32.44 22.16
C ALA A 20 -21.22 31.06 21.47
N TYR A 21 -21.02 30.00 22.26
CA TYR A 21 -20.96 28.62 21.77
C TYR A 21 -22.28 28.18 21.15
N GLU A 22 -23.42 28.45 21.81
CA GLU A 22 -24.74 28.10 21.28
C GLU A 22 -25.01 28.77 19.93
N ARG A 23 -24.66 30.06 19.79
CA ARG A 23 -24.80 30.81 18.53
C ARG A 23 -23.90 30.25 17.43
N LEU A 24 -22.64 29.98 17.75
CA LEU A 24 -21.65 29.45 16.82
C LEU A 24 -22.01 28.03 16.36
N SER A 25 -22.39 27.15 17.29
CA SER A 25 -22.78 25.77 16.99
C SER A 25 -24.02 25.72 16.10
N SER A 26 -25.01 26.58 16.36
CA SER A 26 -26.20 26.71 15.51
C SER A 26 -25.84 27.16 14.10
N TYR A 27 -24.92 28.12 13.98
CA TYR A 27 -24.41 28.59 12.69
C TYR A 27 -23.67 27.48 11.93
N LEU A 28 -22.68 26.82 12.54
CA LEU A 28 -21.92 25.76 11.87
C LEU A 28 -22.82 24.59 11.44
N LYS A 29 -23.79 24.23 12.27
CA LYS A 29 -24.78 23.21 11.92
C LYS A 29 -25.61 23.59 10.68
N SER A 30 -25.95 24.88 10.53
CA SER A 30 -26.66 25.37 9.35
C SER A 30 -25.80 25.32 8.09
N VAL A 31 -24.51 25.67 8.20
CA VAL A 31 -23.50 25.54 7.13
C VAL A 31 -23.37 24.08 6.71
N GLU A 32 -23.15 23.18 7.67
CA GLU A 32 -22.99 21.75 7.43
C GLU A 32 -24.23 21.14 6.76
N LEU A 33 -25.43 21.45 7.26
CA LEU A 33 -26.68 20.97 6.65
C LEU A 33 -26.84 21.43 5.20
N TYR A 34 -26.51 22.69 4.90
CA TYR A 34 -26.60 23.24 3.54
C TYR A 34 -25.61 22.60 2.58
N PHE A 35 -24.36 22.40 2.99
CA PHE A 35 -23.30 21.85 2.14
C PHE A 35 -23.23 20.32 2.12
N SER A 36 -23.82 19.61 3.09
CA SER A 36 -23.80 18.13 3.18
C SER A 36 -24.30 17.40 1.93
N LYS A 37 -25.17 18.04 1.14
CA LYS A 37 -25.77 17.49 -0.08
C LYS A 37 -25.13 18.02 -1.37
N LYS A 38 -24.14 18.92 -1.29
CA LYS A 38 -23.48 19.50 -2.46
C LYS A 38 -22.19 18.75 -2.77
N ASP A 39 -21.89 18.60 -4.06
CA ASP A 39 -20.60 18.10 -4.52
C ASP A 39 -19.48 19.04 -4.06
N GLY A 40 -18.44 18.49 -3.42
CA GLY A 40 -17.38 19.30 -2.79
C GLY A 40 -17.81 19.97 -1.47
N GLY A 41 -18.99 19.66 -0.94
CA GLY A 41 -19.54 20.29 0.26
C GLY A 41 -18.66 20.20 1.50
N ASN A 42 -18.01 19.05 1.72
CA ASN A 42 -17.10 18.87 2.87
C ASN A 42 -15.91 19.82 2.82
N GLU A 43 -15.33 20.04 1.63
CA GLU A 43 -14.21 20.97 1.44
C GLU A 43 -14.64 22.42 1.69
N ILE A 44 -15.86 22.78 1.28
CA ILE A 44 -16.43 24.11 1.55
C ILE A 44 -16.57 24.33 3.06
N VAL A 45 -17.08 23.33 3.81
CA VAL A 45 -17.21 23.40 5.27
C VAL A 45 -15.85 23.55 5.94
N ASP A 46 -14.88 22.73 5.55
CA ASP A 46 -13.51 22.77 6.09
C ASP A 46 -12.86 24.15 5.88
N ASP A 47 -13.01 24.74 4.68
CA ASP A 47 -12.51 26.07 4.35
C ASP A 47 -13.22 27.20 5.12
N ILE A 48 -14.53 27.06 5.35
CA ILE A 48 -15.32 28.00 6.18
C ILE A 48 -14.83 27.94 7.63
N GLU A 49 -14.66 26.74 8.20
CA GLU A 49 -14.20 26.56 9.57
C GLU A 49 -12.77 27.10 9.76
N ALA A 50 -11.87 26.80 8.82
CA ALA A 50 -10.51 27.32 8.83
C ALA A 50 -10.51 28.85 8.80
N ARG A 51 -11.33 29.47 7.95
CA ARG A 51 -11.44 30.93 7.89
C ARG A 51 -12.00 31.51 9.18
N MET A 52 -13.02 30.88 9.77
CA MET A 52 -13.58 31.34 11.03
C MET A 52 -12.57 31.25 12.17
N ALA A 53 -11.78 30.16 12.23
CA ALA A 53 -10.70 30.02 13.19
C ALA A 53 -9.67 31.16 13.06
N GLU A 54 -9.27 31.52 11.84
CA GLU A 54 -8.38 32.66 11.61
C GLU A 54 -8.97 33.99 12.12
N LEU A 55 -10.25 34.25 11.84
CA LEU A 55 -10.91 35.49 12.29
C LEU A 55 -11.02 35.55 13.82
N PHE A 56 -11.37 34.44 14.47
CA PHE A 56 -11.41 34.38 15.93
C PHE A 56 -10.02 34.54 16.55
N GLN A 57 -8.99 33.93 15.97
CA GLN A 57 -7.61 34.07 16.44
C GLN A 57 -7.12 35.52 16.35
N ALA A 58 -7.48 36.24 15.29
CA ALA A 58 -7.19 37.67 15.15
C ALA A 58 -7.86 38.48 16.28
N LYS A 59 -9.14 38.24 16.56
CA LYS A 59 -9.88 38.95 17.63
C LYS A 59 -9.34 38.68 19.04
N VAL A 60 -9.03 37.42 19.33
CA VAL A 60 -8.44 37.00 20.60
C VAL A 60 -7.08 37.67 20.82
N SER A 61 -6.24 37.70 19.77
CA SER A 61 -4.89 38.27 19.82
C SER A 61 -4.89 39.80 19.91
N GLU A 62 -5.72 40.48 19.12
CA GLU A 62 -5.78 41.96 19.08
C GLU A 62 -6.30 42.55 20.40
N LYS A 63 -7.33 41.93 20.98
CA LYS A 63 -7.98 42.42 22.20
C LYS A 63 -7.45 41.76 23.49
N LYS A 64 -6.41 40.91 23.39
CA LYS A 64 -5.86 40.10 24.51
C LYS A 64 -6.96 39.42 25.34
N LYS A 65 -7.98 38.89 24.68
CA LYS A 65 -9.11 38.24 25.33
C LYS A 65 -8.74 36.81 25.73
N GLU A 66 -9.24 36.35 26.87
CA GLU A 66 -9.06 34.96 27.30
C GLU A 66 -10.10 34.01 26.66
N ALA A 67 -11.25 34.54 26.26
CA ALA A 67 -12.33 33.78 25.64
C ALA A 67 -13.05 34.57 24.54
N ILE A 68 -13.63 33.85 23.59
CA ILE A 68 -14.50 34.38 22.53
C ILE A 68 -15.86 34.72 23.13
N THR A 69 -16.30 35.96 22.94
CA THR A 69 -17.59 36.46 23.43
C THR A 69 -18.67 36.42 22.34
N LEU A 70 -19.95 36.57 22.72
CA LEU A 70 -21.07 36.58 21.78
C LEU A 70 -20.91 37.65 20.68
N GLU A 71 -20.44 38.85 21.06
CA GLU A 71 -20.16 39.95 20.14
C GLU A 71 -19.11 39.56 19.08
N ASP A 72 -18.08 38.80 19.47
CA ASP A 72 -17.06 38.33 18.53
C ASP A 72 -17.66 37.32 17.53
N VAL A 73 -18.60 36.46 17.96
CA VAL A 73 -19.29 35.49 17.09
C VAL A 73 -20.23 36.20 16.12
N GLU A 74 -20.99 37.19 16.57
CA GLU A 74 -21.88 37.99 15.73
C GLU A 74 -21.09 38.74 14.64
N GLU A 75 -19.93 39.31 15.00
CA GLU A 75 -19.09 40.01 14.03
C GLU A 75 -18.47 39.05 13.00
N VAL A 76 -17.98 37.88 13.43
CA VAL A 76 -17.41 36.87 12.52
C VAL A 76 -18.48 36.29 11.59
N THR A 77 -19.66 35.96 12.12
CA THR A 77 -20.78 35.45 11.30
C THR A 77 -21.26 36.49 10.29
N SER A 78 -21.29 37.78 10.66
CA SER A 78 -21.59 38.87 9.72
C SER A 78 -20.57 38.99 8.58
N ILE A 79 -19.27 38.75 8.84
CA ILE A 79 -18.23 38.75 7.80
C ILE A 79 -18.40 37.56 6.83
N MET A 80 -18.73 36.37 7.36
CA MET A 80 -18.86 35.16 6.57
C MET A 80 -20.15 35.13 5.72
N GLY A 81 -21.21 35.80 6.18
CA GLY A 81 -22.56 35.79 5.59
C GLY A 81 -23.47 34.74 6.23
N ASP A 82 -24.78 34.80 5.97
CA ASP A 82 -25.73 33.82 6.52
C ASP A 82 -26.02 32.68 5.51
N PRO A 83 -25.82 31.40 5.86
CA PRO A 83 -26.10 30.26 4.98
C PRO A 83 -27.54 30.19 4.46
N SER A 84 -28.49 30.76 5.19
CA SER A 84 -29.92 30.72 4.87
C SER A 84 -30.35 31.75 3.81
N GLU A 85 -29.57 32.81 3.59
CA GLU A 85 -29.84 33.82 2.54
C GLU A 85 -29.58 33.27 1.12
N PHE A 86 -28.84 32.16 0.99
CA PHE A 86 -28.47 31.58 -0.30
C PHE A 86 -29.48 30.57 -0.86
N VAL A 87 -30.59 30.30 -0.15
CA VAL A 87 -31.65 29.40 -0.63
C VAL A 87 -32.44 30.04 -1.79
N GLU A 88 -32.42 31.36 -1.96
CA GLU A 88 -33.26 32.08 -2.94
C GLU A 88 -32.50 32.73 -4.13
N GLU A 89 -31.17 32.85 -4.11
CA GLU A 89 -30.44 33.61 -5.16
C GLU A 89 -30.00 32.78 -6.39
N ALA A 90 -30.49 31.55 -6.55
CA ALA A 90 -30.12 30.69 -7.69
C ALA A 90 -30.85 31.02 -9.00
N GLU A 91 -31.91 31.85 -8.99
CA GLU A 91 -32.74 32.10 -10.18
C GLU A 91 -32.62 33.49 -10.82
N GLU A 92 -31.97 34.50 -10.22
CA GLU A 92 -32.03 35.88 -10.77
C GLU A 92 -30.78 36.39 -11.52
N ILE A 93 -29.67 35.64 -11.59
CA ILE A 93 -28.44 36.13 -12.27
C ILE A 93 -28.27 35.55 -13.70
N ALA A 94 -29.18 34.69 -14.16
CA ALA A 94 -29.15 34.14 -15.52
C ALA A 94 -29.81 35.04 -16.59
N GLY A 95 -30.23 36.26 -16.21
CA GLY A 95 -31.08 37.12 -17.03
C GLY A 95 -30.43 38.25 -17.81
N GLU A 96 -29.12 38.51 -17.72
CA GLU A 96 -28.50 39.59 -18.50
C GLU A 96 -27.13 39.19 -19.06
N SER A 97 -27.12 38.76 -20.31
CA SER A 97 -25.93 38.83 -21.16
C SER A 97 -26.17 39.85 -22.27
N GLU A 98 -25.08 40.55 -22.58
CA GLU A 98 -24.83 41.42 -23.74
C GLU A 98 -25.18 42.91 -23.61
N GLY A 99 -24.16 43.68 -23.21
CA GLY A 99 -24.10 45.12 -23.38
C GLY A 99 -22.78 45.69 -22.87
N GLY A 100 -21.81 45.90 -23.77
CA GLY A 100 -20.48 46.38 -23.42
C GLY A 100 -20.47 47.76 -22.75
N ALA A 101 -19.84 47.86 -21.60
CA ALA A 101 -19.11 49.05 -21.14
C ALA A 101 -18.25 48.65 -19.93
N LYS A 102 -16.97 49.00 -19.96
CA LYS A 102 -16.02 48.90 -18.84
C LYS A 102 -16.53 49.73 -17.67
N LYS A 103 -17.40 49.17 -16.82
CA LYS A 103 -17.74 49.75 -15.53
C LYS A 103 -16.71 49.20 -14.53
N ALA A 104 -15.83 50.09 -14.07
CA ALA A 104 -14.89 49.83 -13.00
C ALA A 104 -15.65 49.32 -11.76
N ARG A 105 -15.72 47.99 -11.62
CA ARG A 105 -16.26 47.33 -10.44
C ARG A 105 -15.29 47.63 -9.31
N ARG A 106 -15.66 48.61 -8.48
CA ARG A 106 -14.92 49.01 -7.30
C ARG A 106 -15.10 47.90 -6.27
N THR A 107 -14.36 46.80 -6.45
CA THR A 107 -14.25 45.76 -5.44
C THR A 107 -13.64 46.42 -4.22
N THR A 108 -14.29 46.30 -3.07
CA THR A 108 -13.68 46.61 -1.78
C THR A 108 -12.56 45.59 -1.59
N ARG A 109 -11.37 45.92 -2.10
CA ARG A 109 -10.18 45.08 -2.05
C ARG A 109 -9.78 44.95 -0.58
N THR A 110 -9.94 43.74 -0.05
CA THR A 110 -9.33 43.33 1.21
C THR A 110 -7.82 43.27 1.06
N SER A 111 -7.08 43.33 2.17
CA SER A 111 -5.62 43.19 2.16
C SER A 111 -5.24 41.87 1.50
N LYS A 112 -4.50 41.95 0.39
CA LYS A 112 -3.97 40.77 -0.30
C LYS A 112 -2.90 40.14 0.58
N ARG A 113 -2.86 38.81 0.61
CA ARG A 113 -1.75 38.05 1.21
C ARG A 113 -0.95 37.37 0.11
N LEU A 114 0.37 37.33 0.30
CA LEU A 114 1.26 36.73 -0.69
C LEU A 114 1.31 35.21 -0.48
N TYR A 115 0.75 34.48 -1.44
CA TYR A 115 0.85 33.03 -1.54
C TYR A 115 1.48 32.67 -2.88
N ARG A 116 2.10 31.49 -2.97
CA ARG A 116 2.50 30.92 -4.27
C ARG A 116 1.29 30.23 -4.90
N ASP A 117 1.11 30.47 -6.19
CA ASP A 117 -0.04 29.99 -6.96
C ASP A 117 0.27 28.61 -7.56
N PRO A 118 -0.41 27.53 -7.12
CA PRO A 118 -0.28 26.21 -7.75
C PRO A 118 -0.90 26.13 -9.14
N ASP A 119 -2.01 26.82 -9.36
CA ASP A 119 -2.87 26.65 -10.53
C ASP A 119 -2.18 27.23 -11.79
N ASN A 120 -1.33 28.24 -11.59
CA ASN A 120 -0.48 28.83 -12.64
C ASN A 120 1.03 28.59 -12.39
N SER A 121 1.39 27.40 -11.89
CA SER A 121 2.77 27.04 -11.57
C SER A 121 3.52 26.43 -12.78
N VAL A 122 4.65 27.05 -13.16
CA VAL A 122 5.62 26.47 -14.13
C VAL A 122 6.87 26.00 -13.41
N LEU A 123 7.45 26.86 -12.55
CA LEU A 123 8.54 26.52 -11.64
C LEU A 123 8.14 26.88 -10.20
N GLY A 124 7.46 26.01 -9.47
CA GLY A 124 7.19 26.25 -8.04
C GLY A 124 6.20 27.39 -7.68
N GLY A 125 5.52 27.99 -8.67
CA GLY A 125 4.38 28.91 -8.44
C GLY A 125 4.69 30.32 -7.95
N VAL A 126 5.98 30.69 -7.81
CA VAL A 126 6.41 31.98 -7.24
C VAL A 126 6.00 33.16 -8.12
N CYS A 127 6.27 33.11 -9.43
CA CYS A 127 5.85 34.18 -10.35
C CYS A 127 4.32 34.31 -10.47
N GLY A 128 3.59 33.20 -10.35
CA GLY A 128 2.12 33.21 -10.34
C GLY A 128 1.58 33.93 -9.10
N GLY A 129 2.14 33.59 -7.94
CA GLY A 129 1.80 34.22 -6.67
C GLY A 129 2.12 35.72 -6.61
N LEU A 130 3.33 36.10 -7.04
CA LEU A 130 3.73 37.50 -7.18
C LEU A 130 2.83 38.25 -8.16
N GLY A 131 2.43 37.61 -9.27
CA GLY A 131 1.52 38.19 -10.25
C GLY A 131 0.13 38.47 -9.67
N ALA A 132 -0.43 37.52 -8.94
CA ALA A 132 -1.72 37.68 -8.25
C ALA A 132 -1.67 38.79 -7.17
N TYR A 133 -0.58 38.86 -6.41
CA TYR A 133 -0.38 39.88 -5.38
C TYR A 133 -0.25 41.29 -6.00
N PHE A 134 0.70 41.48 -6.93
CA PHE A 134 0.97 42.78 -7.55
C PHE A 134 -0.02 43.17 -8.67
N GLY A 135 -0.87 42.23 -9.13
CA GLY A 135 -1.76 42.45 -10.27
C GLY A 135 -1.03 42.53 -11.61
N ILE A 136 0.14 41.89 -11.73
CA ILE A 136 0.97 41.84 -12.93
C ILE A 136 0.81 40.46 -13.56
N ASP A 137 0.79 40.37 -14.89
CA ASP A 137 0.75 39.09 -15.59
C ASP A 137 1.96 38.20 -15.19
N PRO A 138 1.72 36.97 -14.69
CA PRO A 138 2.78 36.03 -14.35
C PRO A 138 3.78 35.78 -15.48
N VAL A 139 3.38 35.90 -16.76
CA VAL A 139 4.29 35.78 -17.90
C VAL A 139 5.34 36.88 -17.91
N ILE A 140 4.94 38.13 -17.62
CA ILE A 140 5.86 39.27 -17.52
C ILE A 140 6.86 39.04 -16.40
N LEU A 141 6.40 38.56 -15.25
CA LEU A 141 7.28 38.23 -14.12
C LEU A 141 8.25 37.09 -14.46
N ARG A 142 7.82 36.06 -15.19
CA ARG A 142 8.70 34.98 -15.67
C ARG A 142 9.81 35.52 -16.57
N ILE A 143 9.45 36.35 -17.57
CA ILE A 143 10.43 36.95 -18.49
C ILE A 143 11.42 37.84 -17.72
N LEU A 144 10.92 38.63 -16.77
CA LEU A 144 11.75 39.47 -15.92
C LEU A 144 12.77 38.65 -15.12
N PHE A 145 12.34 37.56 -14.45
CA PHE A 145 13.25 36.70 -13.69
C PHE A 145 14.31 36.03 -14.58
N VAL A 146 13.96 35.62 -15.81
CA VAL A 146 14.91 35.05 -16.77
C VAL A 146 15.94 36.08 -17.22
N ILE A 147 15.50 37.30 -17.55
CA ILE A 147 16.40 38.40 -17.95
C ILE A 147 17.35 38.75 -16.78
N LEU A 148 16.81 38.89 -15.57
CA LEU A 148 17.59 39.16 -14.36
C LEU A 148 18.57 38.03 -14.04
N PHE A 149 18.19 36.77 -14.26
CA PHE A 149 19.07 35.62 -14.09
C PHE A 149 20.30 35.70 -15.01
N ILE A 150 20.09 36.04 -16.29
CA ILE A 150 21.16 36.16 -17.29
C ILE A 150 22.05 37.37 -16.99
N LEU A 151 21.47 38.55 -16.75
CA LEU A 151 22.21 39.79 -16.45
C LEU A 151 22.96 39.72 -15.11
N GLY A 152 22.36 39.08 -14.11
CA GLY A 152 22.90 38.97 -12.75
C GLY A 152 23.80 37.77 -12.51
N ARG A 153 24.32 37.11 -13.56
CA ARG A 153 25.22 35.94 -13.47
C ARG A 153 24.69 34.84 -12.53
N GLY A 154 23.38 34.60 -12.55
CA GLY A 154 22.72 33.56 -11.76
C GLY A 154 22.31 33.94 -10.33
N VAL A 155 22.66 35.12 -9.81
CA VAL A 155 22.31 35.55 -8.44
C VAL A 155 20.79 35.57 -8.21
N TRP A 156 20.02 36.01 -9.21
CA TRP A 156 18.55 36.03 -9.13
C TRP A 156 17.90 34.65 -9.09
N GLY A 157 18.64 33.59 -9.48
CA GLY A 157 18.18 32.21 -9.31
C GLY A 157 18.17 31.79 -7.85
N ILE A 158 19.15 32.25 -7.05
CA ILE A 158 19.19 32.01 -5.60
C ILE A 158 18.03 32.74 -4.92
N VAL A 159 17.77 34.00 -5.31
CA VAL A 159 16.63 34.77 -4.80
C VAL A 159 15.31 34.04 -5.09
N TYR A 160 15.17 33.47 -6.28
CA TYR A 160 14.00 32.67 -6.64
C TYR A 160 13.81 31.46 -5.72
N ILE A 161 14.89 30.73 -5.42
CA ILE A 161 14.85 29.57 -4.50
C ILE A 161 14.47 30.00 -3.09
N VAL A 162 15.00 31.13 -2.60
CA VAL A 162 14.64 31.68 -1.29
C VAL A 162 13.16 32.05 -1.23
N LEU A 163 12.64 32.76 -2.24
CA LEU A 163 11.21 33.07 -2.35
C LEU A 163 10.34 31.81 -2.41
N TRP A 164 10.80 30.77 -3.09
CA TRP A 164 10.08 29.50 -3.20
C TRP A 164 9.93 28.76 -1.87
N ILE A 165 10.94 28.87 -0.98
CA ILE A 165 10.92 28.29 0.37
C ILE A 165 10.13 29.19 1.33
N ALA A 166 10.28 30.51 1.23
CA ALA A 166 9.70 31.47 2.17
C ALA A 166 8.18 31.69 1.96
N ILE A 167 7.69 31.62 0.72
CA ILE A 167 6.29 31.90 0.40
C ILE A 167 5.45 30.61 0.51
N PRO A 168 4.42 30.57 1.37
CA PRO A 168 3.55 29.40 1.53
C PRO A 168 2.65 29.18 0.30
N LYS A 169 2.29 27.92 0.05
CA LYS A 169 1.36 27.51 -1.02
C LYS A 169 -0.07 27.88 -0.65
N ALA A 170 -0.84 28.45 -1.59
CA ALA A 170 -2.29 28.49 -1.46
C ALA A 170 -2.84 27.07 -1.72
N ILE A 171 -3.39 26.42 -0.69
CA ILE A 171 -3.94 25.07 -0.78
C ILE A 171 -5.47 25.13 -0.76
N SER A 172 -6.04 25.82 0.23
CA SER A 172 -7.49 26.06 0.36
C SER A 172 -8.02 27.11 -0.64
N ILE A 173 -9.29 27.06 -0.99
CA ILE A 173 -9.98 28.10 -1.77
C ILE A 173 -9.96 29.44 -1.02
N ALA A 174 -10.11 29.42 0.31
CA ALA A 174 -9.99 30.62 1.13
C ALA A 174 -8.66 31.36 0.89
N GLN A 175 -7.52 30.67 0.93
CA GLN A 175 -6.19 31.24 0.63
C GLN A 175 -6.06 31.71 -0.83
N LYS A 176 -6.65 30.97 -1.80
CA LYS A 176 -6.67 31.39 -3.20
C LYS A 176 -7.45 32.72 -3.38
N LEU A 177 -8.56 32.90 -2.65
CA LEU A 177 -9.33 34.15 -2.62
C LEU A 177 -8.55 35.29 -1.96
N GLU A 178 -7.86 35.05 -0.85
CA GLU A 178 -6.98 36.03 -0.20
C GLU A 178 -5.86 36.51 -1.12
N MET A 179 -5.25 35.59 -1.89
CA MET A 179 -4.20 35.89 -2.86
C MET A 179 -4.72 36.81 -3.97
N ARG A 180 -5.95 36.58 -4.43
CA ARG A 180 -6.62 37.38 -5.48
C ARG A 180 -7.13 38.73 -4.94
N GLY A 181 -7.23 38.89 -3.62
CA GLY A 181 -7.78 40.08 -2.97
C GLY A 181 -9.31 40.12 -3.01
N GLU A 182 -9.92 38.93 -3.10
CA GLU A 182 -11.36 38.74 -3.00
C GLU A 182 -11.78 38.57 -1.54
N LYS A 183 -13.04 38.85 -1.22
CA LYS A 183 -13.55 38.66 0.13
C LYS A 183 -13.74 37.16 0.39
N VAL A 184 -13.21 36.67 1.50
CA VAL A 184 -13.42 35.28 1.93
C VAL A 184 -14.78 35.19 2.64
N THR A 185 -15.84 35.02 1.86
CA THR A 185 -17.22 34.80 2.31
C THR A 185 -17.70 33.44 1.86
N ILE A 186 -18.79 32.93 2.45
CA ILE A 186 -19.35 31.62 2.07
C ILE A 186 -19.64 31.54 0.57
N SER A 187 -20.26 32.58 -0.01
CA SER A 187 -20.59 32.64 -1.44
C SER A 187 -19.36 32.53 -2.34
N ASN A 188 -18.25 33.18 -1.98
CA ASN A 188 -17.04 33.15 -2.80
C ASN A 188 -16.28 31.82 -2.66
N ILE A 189 -16.29 31.22 -1.45
CA ILE A 189 -15.75 29.86 -1.24
C ILE A 189 -16.57 28.85 -2.05
N GLU A 190 -17.90 28.90 -1.98
CA GLU A 190 -18.79 28.04 -2.75
C GLU A 190 -18.53 28.16 -4.27
N LYS A 191 -18.44 29.39 -4.79
CA LYS A 191 -18.14 29.63 -6.20
C LYS A 191 -16.79 29.06 -6.60
N GLY A 192 -15.76 29.22 -5.76
CA GLY A 192 -14.42 28.69 -6.00
C GLY A 192 -14.41 27.17 -6.08
N VAL A 193 -15.00 26.47 -5.10
CA VAL A 193 -15.07 24.99 -5.10
C VAL A 193 -15.89 24.47 -6.28
N LYS A 194 -17.05 25.08 -6.56
CA LYS A 194 -17.90 24.67 -7.70
C LYS A 194 -17.17 24.80 -9.04
N GLN A 195 -16.41 25.88 -9.22
CA GLN A 195 -15.60 26.08 -10.42
C GLN A 195 -14.49 25.03 -10.54
N GLU A 196 -13.75 24.77 -9.47
CA GLU A 196 -12.68 23.76 -9.46
C GLU A 196 -13.23 22.35 -9.73
N TYR A 197 -14.40 22.02 -9.16
CA TYR A 197 -15.10 20.77 -9.43
C TYR A 197 -15.53 20.64 -10.90
N GLU A 198 -16.17 21.67 -11.47
CA GLU A 198 -16.59 21.65 -12.88
C GLU A 198 -15.39 21.61 -13.84
N ASP A 199 -14.29 22.32 -13.54
CA ASP A 199 -13.06 22.28 -14.33
C ASP A 199 -12.41 20.88 -14.29
N VAL A 200 -12.33 20.24 -13.12
CA VAL A 200 -11.83 18.87 -12.98
C VAL A 200 -12.73 17.87 -13.71
N LYS A 201 -14.05 18.01 -13.59
CA LYS A 201 -15.04 17.15 -14.26
C LYS A 201 -15.00 17.33 -15.78
N ALA A 202 -14.86 18.55 -16.27
CA ALA A 202 -14.70 18.86 -17.68
C ALA A 202 -13.39 18.28 -18.23
N ASN A 203 -12.27 18.46 -17.52
CA ASN A 203 -10.99 17.87 -17.87
C ASN A 203 -11.05 16.34 -17.90
N TRP A 204 -11.70 15.72 -16.92
CA TRP A 204 -11.91 14.26 -16.89
C TRP A 204 -12.75 13.78 -18.07
N LYS A 205 -13.85 14.48 -18.37
CA LYS A 205 -14.74 14.17 -19.51
C LYS A 205 -14.02 14.35 -20.86
N ASN A 206 -13.11 15.32 -20.95
CA ASN A 206 -12.27 15.54 -22.13
C ASN A 206 -11.21 14.44 -22.27
N ILE A 207 -10.63 13.95 -21.16
CA ILE A 207 -9.72 12.81 -21.14
C ILE A 207 -10.46 11.52 -21.56
N GLU A 208 -11.65 11.28 -21.04
CA GLU A 208 -12.50 10.13 -21.38
C GLU A 208 -12.88 10.11 -22.87
N LYS A 209 -13.12 11.29 -23.46
CA LYS A 209 -13.40 11.46 -24.90
C LYS A 209 -12.16 11.45 -25.79
N SER A 210 -10.96 11.59 -25.25
CA SER A 210 -9.73 11.54 -26.03
C SER A 210 -9.44 10.09 -26.47
N GLU A 211 -9.06 9.89 -27.73
CA GLU A 211 -8.78 8.54 -28.26
C GLU A 211 -7.63 7.80 -27.53
N GLY A 212 -6.81 8.53 -26.76
CA GLY A 212 -5.76 7.97 -25.90
C GLY A 212 -6.27 7.17 -24.70
N TYR A 213 -7.47 7.47 -24.17
CA TYR A 213 -8.04 6.77 -23.01
C TYR A 213 -8.59 5.38 -23.39
N LYS A 214 -9.19 5.25 -24.57
CA LYS A 214 -9.58 3.93 -25.12
C LYS A 214 -8.37 3.02 -25.33
N ARG A 215 -7.20 3.59 -25.68
CA ARG A 215 -5.94 2.86 -25.79
C ARG A 215 -5.32 2.54 -24.42
N THR A 216 -5.52 3.36 -23.39
CA THR A 216 -4.95 3.11 -22.05
C THR A 216 -5.74 2.05 -21.27
N ARG A 217 -7.07 1.99 -21.40
CA ARG A 217 -7.88 0.89 -20.83
C ARG A 217 -7.56 -0.46 -21.48
N SER A 218 -7.39 -0.50 -22.81
CA SER A 218 -6.95 -1.72 -23.49
C SER A 218 -5.49 -2.07 -23.17
N SER A 219 -4.60 -1.07 -23.05
CA SER A 219 -3.19 -1.30 -22.70
C SER A 219 -3.00 -1.80 -21.28
N VAL A 220 -3.82 -1.40 -20.29
CA VAL A 220 -3.75 -1.98 -18.94
C VAL A 220 -4.19 -3.44 -18.94
N GLU A 221 -5.27 -3.78 -19.67
CA GLU A 221 -5.69 -5.17 -19.84
C GLU A 221 -4.63 -6.01 -20.57
N GLU A 222 -3.99 -5.46 -21.61
CA GLU A 222 -2.87 -6.09 -22.31
C GLU A 222 -1.65 -6.27 -21.39
N ILE A 223 -1.32 -5.27 -20.56
CA ILE A 223 -0.23 -5.35 -19.57
C ILE A 223 -0.51 -6.44 -18.53
N PHE A 224 -1.74 -6.52 -18.00
CA PHE A 224 -2.11 -7.59 -17.06
C PHE A 224 -2.06 -8.99 -17.71
N GLN A 225 -2.47 -9.12 -18.97
CA GLN A 225 -2.38 -10.38 -19.70
C GLN A 225 -0.92 -10.78 -20.00
N VAL A 226 -0.07 -9.82 -20.35
CA VAL A 226 1.36 -10.05 -20.59
C VAL A 226 2.07 -10.40 -19.28
N ILE A 227 1.82 -9.66 -18.20
CA ILE A 227 2.35 -9.95 -16.86
C ILE A 227 1.88 -11.32 -16.38
N GLY A 228 0.60 -11.65 -16.53
CA GLY A 228 0.06 -12.96 -16.17
C GLY A 228 0.71 -14.10 -16.95
N ARG A 229 0.95 -13.91 -18.25
CA ARG A 229 1.64 -14.89 -19.09
C ARG A 229 3.11 -15.05 -18.67
N ILE A 230 3.81 -13.94 -18.42
CA ILE A 230 5.20 -13.96 -17.93
C ILE A 230 5.28 -14.67 -16.59
N PHE A 231 4.38 -14.37 -15.65
CA PHE A 231 4.33 -15.01 -14.35
C PHE A 231 4.16 -16.53 -14.46
N LEU A 232 3.25 -17.00 -15.32
CA LEU A 232 3.06 -18.44 -15.54
C LEU A 232 4.30 -19.11 -16.17
N VAL A 233 5.01 -18.41 -17.06
CA VAL A 233 6.28 -18.91 -17.63
C VAL A 233 7.35 -19.01 -16.54
N VAL A 234 7.52 -17.96 -15.72
CA VAL A 234 8.47 -17.96 -14.60
C VAL A 234 8.15 -19.06 -13.60
N ALA A 235 6.88 -19.20 -13.20
CA ALA A 235 6.44 -20.26 -12.30
C ALA A 235 6.74 -21.66 -12.88
N ARG A 236 6.54 -21.86 -14.18
CA ARG A 236 6.90 -23.12 -14.86
C ARG A 236 8.40 -23.37 -14.84
N ILE A 237 9.23 -22.34 -15.07
CA ILE A 237 10.70 -22.47 -15.01
C ILE A 237 11.15 -22.86 -13.60
N VAL A 238 10.59 -22.21 -12.56
CA VAL A 238 10.88 -22.54 -11.16
C VAL A 238 10.49 -23.98 -10.84
N LEU A 239 9.31 -24.41 -11.28
CA LEU A 239 8.88 -25.80 -11.13
C LEU A 239 9.90 -26.74 -11.80
N ILE A 240 10.28 -26.52 -13.06
CA ILE A 240 11.27 -27.36 -13.74
C ILE A 240 12.59 -27.43 -12.96
N LEU A 241 13.09 -26.32 -12.45
CA LEU A 241 14.31 -26.30 -11.62
C LEU A 241 14.17 -27.14 -10.35
N VAL A 242 13.04 -27.04 -9.65
CA VAL A 242 12.74 -27.87 -8.47
C VAL A 242 12.69 -29.36 -8.87
N GLY A 243 12.06 -29.67 -10.00
CA GLY A 243 12.02 -31.03 -10.53
C GLY A 243 13.41 -31.59 -10.83
N VAL A 244 14.27 -30.81 -11.51
CA VAL A 244 15.67 -31.20 -11.80
C VAL A 244 16.46 -31.41 -10.51
N ALA A 245 16.30 -30.53 -9.52
CA ALA A 245 16.96 -30.67 -8.22
C ALA A 245 16.52 -31.94 -7.48
N LEU A 246 15.22 -32.26 -7.48
CA LEU A 246 14.68 -33.50 -6.89
C LEU A 246 15.22 -34.75 -7.58
N VAL A 247 15.29 -34.75 -8.92
CA VAL A 247 15.85 -35.88 -9.68
C VAL A 247 17.33 -36.06 -9.36
N PHE A 248 18.11 -34.98 -9.38
CA PHE A 248 19.54 -35.04 -9.08
C PHE A 248 19.81 -35.49 -7.65
N ALA A 249 19.15 -34.87 -6.65
CA ALA A 249 19.28 -35.25 -5.25
C ALA A 249 18.83 -36.70 -5.02
N GLY A 250 17.67 -37.09 -5.57
CA GLY A 250 17.16 -38.45 -5.49
C GLY A 250 18.13 -39.47 -6.09
N PHE A 251 18.73 -39.16 -7.24
CA PHE A 251 19.74 -40.02 -7.87
C PHE A 251 21.00 -40.17 -7.03
N VAL A 252 21.51 -39.08 -6.44
CA VAL A 252 22.68 -39.11 -5.55
C VAL A 252 22.39 -39.97 -4.31
N VAL A 253 21.23 -39.79 -3.68
CA VAL A 253 20.82 -40.61 -2.54
C VAL A 253 20.63 -42.07 -2.94
N LEU A 254 20.07 -42.34 -4.13
CA LEU A 254 19.86 -43.71 -4.64
C LEU A 254 21.18 -44.42 -4.90
N MET A 255 22.11 -43.75 -5.57
CA MET A 255 23.44 -44.30 -5.82
C MET A 255 24.22 -44.50 -4.52
N SER A 256 24.08 -43.60 -3.56
CA SER A 256 24.70 -43.76 -2.23
C SER A 256 24.11 -44.95 -1.48
N PHE A 257 22.80 -45.11 -1.50
CA PHE A 257 22.11 -46.25 -0.90
C PHE A 257 22.54 -47.57 -1.53
N LEU A 258 22.54 -47.66 -2.87
CA LEU A 258 22.98 -48.85 -3.59
C LEU A 258 24.46 -49.17 -3.34
N GLY A 259 25.32 -48.14 -3.29
CA GLY A 259 26.73 -48.25 -2.92
C GLY A 259 26.91 -48.93 -1.57
N VAL A 260 26.27 -48.36 -0.53
CA VAL A 260 26.38 -48.89 0.83
C VAL A 260 25.78 -50.29 0.94
N PHE A 261 24.66 -50.54 0.27
CA PHE A 261 23.94 -51.81 0.36
C PHE A 261 24.70 -52.98 -0.28
N PHE A 262 25.30 -52.78 -1.47
CA PHE A 262 25.97 -53.85 -2.21
C PHE A 262 27.49 -53.88 -2.05
N PHE A 263 28.13 -52.71 -1.93
CA PHE A 263 29.58 -52.57 -1.98
C PHE A 263 30.19 -52.14 -0.64
N GLN A 264 29.38 -52.00 0.41
CA GLN A 264 29.80 -51.54 1.74
C GLN A 264 30.60 -50.22 1.70
N SER A 265 30.38 -49.40 0.66
CA SER A 265 31.13 -48.19 0.40
C SER A 265 30.24 -47.17 -0.32
N THR A 266 30.50 -45.88 -0.10
CA THR A 266 29.79 -44.82 -0.83
C THR A 266 30.50 -44.50 -2.13
N ILE A 267 29.74 -44.43 -3.22
CA ILE A 267 30.26 -44.05 -4.55
C ILE A 267 30.59 -42.55 -4.62
N PHE A 268 29.90 -41.73 -3.81
CA PHE A 268 30.07 -40.28 -3.76
C PHE A 268 30.45 -39.82 -2.35
N SER A 269 31.49 -39.00 -2.24
CA SER A 269 31.84 -38.28 -1.00
C SER A 269 31.23 -36.87 -1.07
N ILE A 270 30.21 -36.63 -0.24
CA ILE A 270 29.62 -35.29 -0.09
C ILE A 270 30.40 -34.60 1.03
N GLY A 271 31.08 -33.49 0.75
CA GLY A 271 32.00 -32.84 1.69
C GLY A 271 31.38 -32.37 3.03
N TRP A 272 30.05 -32.34 3.14
CA TRP A 272 29.34 -32.07 4.41
C TRP A 272 29.15 -33.33 5.28
N PHE A 273 29.30 -34.52 4.70
CA PHE A 273 29.09 -35.80 5.34
C PHE A 273 30.42 -36.56 5.43
N SER A 274 31.35 -36.01 6.21
CA SER A 274 32.69 -36.56 6.47
C SER A 274 32.68 -37.58 7.62
N GLY A 275 31.73 -38.52 7.60
CA GLY A 275 31.65 -39.61 8.57
C GLY A 275 32.21 -40.92 8.01
N SER A 276 32.84 -41.73 8.86
CA SER A 276 33.14 -43.13 8.53
C SER A 276 31.83 -43.92 8.49
N PHE A 277 31.47 -44.45 7.32
CA PHE A 277 30.29 -45.29 7.18
C PHE A 277 30.55 -46.65 7.82
N PHE A 278 29.76 -46.99 8.84
CA PHE A 278 29.78 -48.32 9.44
C PHE A 278 28.89 -49.27 8.62
N PRO A 279 29.37 -50.46 8.20
CA PRO A 279 28.57 -51.40 7.42
C PRO A 279 27.28 -51.78 8.16
N LEU A 280 26.13 -51.45 7.59
CA LEU A 280 24.83 -51.68 8.23
C LEU A 280 24.59 -53.17 8.54
N SER A 281 25.10 -54.07 7.70
CA SER A 281 25.04 -55.51 7.92
C SER A 281 25.80 -55.95 9.19
N GLN A 282 26.98 -55.38 9.44
CA GLN A 282 27.76 -55.66 10.65
C GLN A 282 27.10 -55.10 11.90
N PHE A 283 26.45 -53.94 11.79
CA PHE A 283 25.70 -53.36 12.91
C PHE A 283 24.52 -54.24 13.26
N LEU A 284 23.71 -54.61 12.26
CA LEU A 284 22.52 -55.42 12.46
C LEU A 284 22.85 -56.85 12.91
N SER A 285 24.01 -57.40 12.54
CA SER A 285 24.41 -58.74 12.99
C SER A 285 24.66 -58.85 14.49
N ALA A 286 24.86 -57.73 15.19
CA ALA A 286 24.94 -57.72 16.64
C ALA A 286 23.58 -57.91 17.33
N PHE A 287 22.49 -57.67 16.59
CA PHE A 287 21.12 -57.69 17.14
C PHE A 287 20.23 -58.75 16.51
N VAL A 288 20.49 -59.17 15.27
CA VAL A 288 19.61 -60.05 14.50
C VAL A 288 20.34 -61.34 14.14
N GLU A 289 19.68 -62.49 14.31
CA GLU A 289 20.25 -63.78 13.90
C GLU A 289 20.59 -63.82 12.40
N PRO A 290 21.62 -64.57 11.98
CA PRO A 290 22.09 -64.58 10.59
C PRO A 290 21.01 -64.88 9.53
N VAL A 291 20.06 -65.77 9.84
CA VAL A 291 18.98 -66.16 8.92
C VAL A 291 17.98 -65.01 8.75
N ASN A 292 17.58 -64.37 9.85
CA ASN A 292 16.62 -63.26 9.85
C ASN A 292 17.22 -61.96 9.31
N LEU A 293 18.54 -61.78 9.46
CA LEU A 293 19.27 -60.62 8.96
C LEU A 293 19.14 -60.48 7.44
N THR A 294 19.20 -61.58 6.69
CA THR A 294 19.09 -61.55 5.23
C THR A 294 17.70 -61.08 4.80
N VAL A 295 16.64 -61.60 5.42
CA VAL A 295 15.25 -61.20 5.13
C VAL A 295 15.01 -59.74 5.55
N PHE A 296 15.57 -59.32 6.69
CA PHE A 296 15.49 -57.94 7.15
C PHE A 296 16.17 -56.96 6.19
N LEU A 297 17.36 -57.28 5.67
CA LEU A 297 18.05 -56.43 4.69
C LEU A 297 17.28 -56.34 3.36
N VAL A 298 16.68 -57.43 2.88
CA VAL A 298 15.83 -57.40 1.67
C VAL A 298 14.60 -56.54 1.91
N ALA A 299 13.95 -56.64 3.07
CA ALA A 299 12.80 -55.80 3.39
C ALA A 299 13.19 -54.32 3.52
N LEU A 300 14.33 -54.03 4.17
CA LEU A 300 14.88 -52.68 4.26
C LEU A 300 15.19 -52.09 2.88
N PHE A 301 15.71 -52.90 1.96
CA PHE A 301 15.98 -52.49 0.58
C PHE A 301 14.72 -51.91 -0.08
N PHE A 302 13.62 -52.66 -0.07
CA PHE A 302 12.36 -52.21 -0.65
C PHE A 302 11.74 -51.03 0.11
N ALA A 303 11.87 -51.01 1.43
CA ALA A 303 11.38 -49.91 2.28
C ALA A 303 12.03 -48.55 1.94
N VAL A 304 13.30 -48.54 1.55
CA VAL A 304 14.06 -47.32 1.20
C VAL A 304 14.00 -47.01 -0.29
N ILE A 305 14.15 -48.02 -1.17
CA ILE A 305 14.24 -47.77 -2.62
C ILE A 305 12.92 -47.29 -3.21
N ILE A 306 11.76 -47.77 -2.73
CA ILE A 306 10.47 -47.45 -3.31
C ILE A 306 10.11 -45.96 -3.12
N PRO A 307 10.20 -45.36 -1.91
CA PRO A 307 10.00 -43.92 -1.74
C PRO A 307 10.98 -43.09 -2.56
N LEU A 308 12.24 -43.54 -2.65
CA LEU A 308 13.29 -42.82 -3.35
C LEU A 308 13.06 -42.78 -4.87
N VAL A 309 12.71 -43.92 -5.46
CA VAL A 309 12.29 -44.02 -6.86
C VAL A 309 11.02 -43.19 -7.10
N SER A 310 10.10 -43.15 -6.14
CA SER A 310 8.88 -42.33 -6.24
C SER A 310 9.16 -40.82 -6.26
N ILE A 311 10.13 -40.35 -5.47
CA ILE A 311 10.59 -38.94 -5.49
C ILE A 311 11.21 -38.60 -6.85
N ILE A 312 12.10 -39.46 -7.36
CA ILE A 312 12.72 -39.28 -8.68
C ILE A 312 11.63 -39.26 -9.77
N TYR A 313 10.69 -40.20 -9.72
CA TYR A 313 9.57 -40.26 -10.66
C TYR A 313 8.70 -38.99 -10.61
N GLY A 314 8.37 -38.50 -9.41
CA GLY A 314 7.67 -37.22 -9.22
C GLY A 314 8.44 -36.02 -9.78
N GLY A 315 9.75 -35.97 -9.56
CA GLY A 315 10.64 -34.97 -10.14
C GLY A 315 10.64 -34.99 -11.67
N ILE A 316 10.76 -36.17 -12.29
CA ILE A 316 10.67 -36.35 -13.76
C ILE A 316 9.29 -35.89 -14.27
N LYS A 317 8.21 -36.28 -13.60
CA LYS A 317 6.84 -35.88 -13.96
C LYS A 317 6.67 -34.37 -13.94
N LEU A 318 7.33 -33.70 -12.99
CA LEU A 318 7.30 -32.24 -12.83
C LEU A 318 8.14 -31.53 -13.89
N VAL A 319 9.32 -32.07 -14.27
CA VAL A 319 10.18 -31.53 -15.34
C VAL A 319 9.52 -31.65 -16.72
N PHE A 320 8.98 -32.82 -17.05
CA PHE A 320 8.45 -33.11 -18.38
C PHE A 320 6.93 -32.86 -18.50
N ASN A 321 6.28 -32.40 -17.42
CA ASN A 321 4.84 -32.17 -17.36
C ASN A 321 4.02 -33.38 -17.88
N LEU A 322 4.46 -34.59 -17.53
CA LEU A 322 3.88 -35.82 -18.07
C LEU A 322 2.51 -36.07 -17.41
N LYS A 323 1.45 -36.11 -18.22
CA LYS A 323 0.11 -36.54 -17.79
C LYS A 323 0.01 -38.07 -17.79
N ALA A 324 0.89 -38.72 -17.06
CA ALA A 324 0.93 -40.17 -16.99
C ALA A 324 -0.14 -40.68 -16.00
N LYS A 325 -0.93 -41.69 -16.44
CA LYS A 325 -2.05 -42.29 -15.68
C LYS A 325 -1.52 -43.49 -14.89
N ASP A 326 -0.77 -43.19 -13.84
CA ASP A 326 0.12 -44.16 -13.16
C ASP A 326 -0.51 -44.84 -11.96
N GLY A 327 -1.85 -44.77 -11.83
CA GLY A 327 -2.56 -45.24 -10.65
C GLY A 327 -2.24 -46.70 -10.29
N GLY A 328 -2.10 -47.57 -11.29
CA GLY A 328 -1.76 -48.98 -11.08
C GLY A 328 -0.34 -49.19 -10.53
N LEU A 329 0.65 -48.50 -11.09
CA LEU A 329 2.06 -48.66 -10.70
C LEU A 329 2.32 -48.11 -9.29
N GLY A 330 1.69 -46.99 -8.94
CA GLY A 330 1.77 -46.43 -7.59
C GLY A 330 1.15 -47.33 -6.52
N VAL A 331 0.01 -47.97 -6.81
CA VAL A 331 -0.64 -48.91 -5.88
C VAL A 331 0.21 -50.15 -5.66
N VAL A 332 0.77 -50.74 -6.73
CA VAL A 332 1.66 -51.90 -6.60
C VAL A 332 2.90 -51.55 -5.77
N ALA A 333 3.53 -50.41 -6.03
CA ALA A 333 4.68 -49.94 -5.26
C ALA A 333 4.33 -49.74 -3.77
N LEU A 334 3.16 -49.16 -3.47
CA LEU A 334 2.68 -48.96 -2.11
C LEU A 334 2.46 -50.29 -1.39
N VAL A 335 1.83 -51.27 -2.04
CA VAL A 335 1.60 -52.61 -1.47
C VAL A 335 2.93 -53.29 -1.12
N ILE A 336 3.92 -53.24 -2.02
CA ILE A 336 5.25 -53.81 -1.76
C ILE A 336 5.95 -53.08 -0.61
N TRP A 337 5.84 -51.75 -0.56
CA TRP A 337 6.44 -50.94 0.51
C TRP A 337 5.84 -51.28 1.89
N VAL A 338 4.51 -51.36 1.98
CA VAL A 338 3.80 -51.75 3.21
C VAL A 338 4.15 -53.17 3.62
N ALA A 339 4.20 -54.11 2.66
CA ALA A 339 4.61 -55.49 2.93
C ALA A 339 6.04 -55.55 3.49
N SER A 340 6.95 -54.75 2.94
CA SER A 340 8.35 -54.68 3.38
C SER A 340 8.44 -54.17 4.82
N ILE A 341 7.71 -53.11 5.17
CA ILE A 341 7.64 -52.59 6.54
C ILE A 341 7.03 -53.63 7.48
N SER A 342 5.97 -54.32 7.07
CA SER A 342 5.32 -55.37 7.86
C SER A 342 6.27 -56.53 8.18
N VAL A 343 7.07 -56.96 7.21
CA VAL A 343 8.11 -57.98 7.41
C VAL A 343 9.17 -57.50 8.39
N MET A 344 9.65 -56.25 8.26
CA MET A 344 10.63 -55.69 9.21
C MET A 344 10.09 -55.64 10.64
N LEU A 345 8.83 -55.21 10.82
CA LEU A 345 8.18 -55.17 12.14
C LEU A 345 8.02 -56.57 12.72
N SER A 346 7.61 -57.54 11.91
CA SER A 346 7.44 -58.93 12.33
C SER A 346 8.76 -59.55 12.79
N LEU A 347 9.84 -59.34 12.03
CA LEU A 347 11.18 -59.80 12.41
C LEU A 347 11.68 -59.10 13.68
N GLY A 348 11.48 -57.79 13.80
CA GLY A 348 11.81 -57.06 15.03
C GLY A 348 11.07 -57.59 16.26
N PHE A 349 9.79 -57.97 16.10
CA PHE A 349 9.02 -58.61 17.17
C PHE A 349 9.56 -60.00 17.52
N ILE A 350 9.92 -60.82 16.52
CA ILE A 350 10.50 -62.15 16.73
C ILE A 350 11.82 -62.03 17.50
N GLU A 351 12.73 -61.15 17.07
CA GLU A 351 14.02 -60.96 17.72
C GLU A 351 13.85 -60.40 19.13
N SER A 352 13.02 -59.37 19.33
CA SER A 352 12.79 -58.83 20.68
C SER A 352 12.23 -59.86 21.66
N ARG A 353 11.33 -60.76 21.22
CA ARG A 353 10.87 -61.89 22.05
C ARG A 353 12.01 -62.84 22.40
N LYS A 354 12.89 -63.16 21.44
CA LYS A 354 14.05 -64.02 21.71
C LYS A 354 14.98 -63.41 22.76
N TYR A 355 15.26 -62.11 22.71
CA TYR A 355 16.03 -61.45 23.77
C TYR A 355 15.32 -61.45 25.12
N ALA A 356 14.01 -61.16 25.14
CA ALA A 356 13.23 -61.09 26.38
C ALA A 356 13.06 -62.46 27.08
N PHE A 357 12.87 -63.54 26.32
CA PHE A 357 12.62 -64.89 26.86
C PHE A 357 13.86 -65.80 26.84
N GLY A 358 14.84 -65.54 25.97
CA GLY A 358 16.09 -66.30 25.87
C GLY A 358 17.09 -65.99 26.98
N GLY A 359 17.04 -64.80 27.58
CA GLY A 359 17.84 -64.46 28.77
C GLY A 359 17.46 -65.27 30.02
N VAL A 360 16.25 -65.85 30.07
CA VAL A 360 15.74 -66.58 31.24
C VAL A 360 16.24 -68.03 31.30
N TYR A 361 16.76 -68.60 30.20
CA TYR A 361 17.22 -70.01 30.16
C TYR A 361 18.71 -70.21 30.47
N GLN A 362 19.52 -69.15 30.47
CA GLN A 362 20.96 -69.26 30.79
C GLN A 362 21.27 -69.23 32.30
N GLU A 363 20.32 -68.84 33.16
CA GLU A 363 20.54 -68.76 34.61
C GLU A 363 20.37 -70.12 35.34
N ASN A 364 19.72 -71.11 34.72
CA ASN A 364 19.40 -72.40 35.36
C ASN A 364 20.30 -73.58 34.94
N VAL A 365 21.41 -73.36 34.21
CA VAL A 365 22.29 -74.46 33.73
C VAL A 365 23.74 -74.34 34.25
N VAL A 366 24.00 -73.47 35.23
CA VAL A 366 25.31 -73.43 35.92
C VAL A 366 25.14 -73.62 37.42
N LEU A 367 24.56 -74.73 37.84
CA LEU A 367 24.74 -75.31 39.17
C LEU A 367 24.59 -76.84 39.09
N THR A 368 25.60 -77.54 38.60
CA THR A 368 25.91 -78.91 39.03
C THR A 368 27.39 -79.19 38.85
#